data_AF-A0A143XDK9-F1
#
_entry.id   AF-A0A143XDK9-F1
#
_cell.length_a   1.000
_cell.length_b   1.000
_cell.length_c   1.000
_cell.angle_alpha   90.00
_cell.angle_beta   90.00
_cell.angle_gamma   90.00
#
_symmetry.space_group_name_H-M   'P 1'
#
loop_
_entity.id
_entity.type
_entity.pdbx_description
1 polymer ?
#
loop_
_entity_poly.entity_id
_entity_poly.type
_entity_poly.pdbx_seq_one_letter_code
_entity_poly.pdbx_strand_id
1 'polypeptide(L)'
;MEIVSIVLNFVLASGLVGTLLFFRSKKRKEMAEADLAELENTEKVVAIQSEQITRLDGRVEKLEEKVDKLEIIIEHKDVELERNRLVIRQAYKCTTPPEQCPVLVKRAELDRSRKQNKQ
;
A
#
# COMPACT_ATOMS: atom_id res chain seq x y z
N MET A 1 67.05 19.37 -46.91
CA MET A 1 65.57 19.30 -46.94
C MET A 1 64.99 18.21 -46.03
N GLU A 2 65.70 17.12 -45.74
CA GLU A 2 65.18 16.01 -44.92
C GLU A 2 64.90 16.36 -43.44
N ILE A 3 65.76 17.16 -42.78
CA ILE A 3 65.59 17.54 -41.37
C ILE A 3 64.29 18.32 -41.13
N VAL A 4 63.93 19.20 -42.06
CA VAL A 4 62.69 20.00 -41.97
C VAL A 4 61.45 19.11 -42.08
N SER A 5 61.49 18.09 -42.93
CA SER A 5 60.42 17.11 -43.09
C SER A 5 60.22 16.24 -41.83
N ILE A 6 61.32 15.82 -41.21
CA ILE A 6 61.30 15.02 -39.97
C ILE A 6 60.68 15.83 -38.81
N VAL A 7 61.11 17.08 -38.63
CA VAL A 7 60.57 17.95 -37.57
C VAL A 7 59.09 18.25 -37.79
N LEU A 8 58.67 18.50 -39.03
CA LEU A 8 57.28 18.77 -39.36
C LEU A 8 56.38 17.56 -39.07
N ASN A 9 56.80 16.36 -39.48
CA ASN A 9 56.06 15.13 -39.22
C ASN A 9 55.98 14.80 -37.72
N PHE A 10 57.04 15.09 -36.96
CA PHE A 10 57.04 14.90 -35.51
C PHE A 10 56.06 15.86 -34.81
N VAL A 11 56.02 17.13 -35.20
CA VAL A 11 55.05 18.11 -34.67
C VAL A 11 53.62 17.70 -35.01
N LEU A 12 53.35 17.30 -36.26
CA LEU A 12 52.03 16.84 -36.69
C LEU A 12 51.60 15.55 -35.95
N ALA A 13 52.50 14.58 -35.81
CA ALA A 13 52.22 13.34 -35.09
C ALA A 13 51.98 13.59 -33.59
N SER A 14 52.76 14.46 -32.96
CA SER A 14 52.58 14.82 -31.54
C SER A 14 51.23 15.51 -31.29
N GLY A 15 50.79 16.39 -32.20
CA GLY A 15 49.47 17.03 -32.15
C GLY A 15 48.32 16.03 -32.32
N LEU A 16 48.47 15.03 -33.20
CA LEU A 16 47.48 13.97 -33.38
C LEU A 16 47.37 13.05 -32.16
N VAL A 17 48.48 12.68 -31.52
CA VAL A 17 48.46 11.88 -30.28
C VAL A 17 47.78 12.65 -29.14
N GLY A 18 48.08 13.96 -29.00
CA GLY A 18 47.45 14.82 -28.00
C GLY A 18 45.94 14.93 -28.16
N THR A 19 45.45 15.15 -29.39
CA THR A 19 44.00 15.20 -29.66
C THR A 19 43.32 13.87 -29.40
N LEU A 20 43.92 12.74 -29.78
CA LEU A 20 43.35 11.41 -29.57
C LEU A 20 43.22 11.06 -28.06
N LEU A 21 44.21 11.45 -27.25
CA LEU A 21 44.14 11.33 -25.79
C LEU A 21 43.05 12.23 -25.19
N PHE A 22 42.95 13.47 -25.63
CA PHE A 22 41.93 14.42 -25.18
C PHE A 22 40.51 13.92 -25.50
N PHE A 23 40.26 13.44 -26.72
CA PHE A 23 38.95 12.88 -27.10
C PHE A 23 38.59 11.63 -26.30
N ARG A 24 39.55 10.74 -26.01
CA ARG A 24 39.32 9.58 -25.15
C ARG A 24 38.96 10.00 -23.72
N SER A 25 39.67 10.98 -23.16
CA SER A 25 39.36 11.52 -21.84
C SER A 25 37.98 12.15 -21.79
N LYS A 26 37.63 12.95 -22.81
CA LYS A 26 36.31 13.58 -22.93
C LYS A 26 35.20 12.54 -23.04
N LYS A 27 35.36 11.51 -23.88
CA LYS A 27 34.39 10.42 -24.01
C LYS A 27 34.17 9.65 -22.70
N ARG A 28 35.24 9.38 -21.94
CA ARG A 28 35.11 8.74 -20.62
C ARG A 28 34.36 9.61 -19.61
N LYS A 29 34.62 10.92 -19.62
CA LYS A 29 33.93 11.88 -18.77
C LYS A 29 32.45 11.96 -19.11
N GLU A 30 32.11 12.09 -20.39
CA GLU A 30 30.71 12.11 -20.86
C GLU A 30 29.97 10.80 -20.55
N MET A 31 30.63 9.65 -20.68
CA MET A 31 30.07 8.36 -20.27
C MET A 31 29.82 8.31 -18.75
N ALA A 32 30.79 8.72 -17.94
CA ALA A 32 30.61 8.75 -16.48
C ALA A 32 29.50 9.72 -16.05
N GLU A 33 29.39 10.88 -16.70
CA GLU A 33 28.29 11.83 -16.44
C GLU A 33 26.92 11.26 -16.85
N ALA A 34 26.85 10.52 -17.96
CA ALA A 34 25.64 9.82 -18.37
C ALA A 34 25.25 8.70 -17.40
N ASP A 35 26.21 7.87 -16.99
CA ASP A 35 26.00 6.80 -16.01
C ASP A 35 25.54 7.37 -14.66
N LEU A 36 26.12 8.50 -14.22
CA LEU A 36 25.69 9.20 -13.01
C LEU A 36 24.26 9.72 -13.13
N ALA A 37 23.89 10.31 -14.27
CA ALA A 37 22.52 10.77 -14.50
C ALA A 37 21.52 9.62 -14.54
N GLU A 38 21.89 8.48 -15.13
CA GLU A 38 21.08 7.26 -15.10
C GLU A 38 20.90 6.77 -13.66
N LEU A 39 21.98 6.67 -12.89
CA LEU A 39 21.92 6.26 -11.48
C LEU A 39 21.02 7.19 -10.65
N GLU A 40 21.16 8.52 -10.78
CA GLU A 40 20.30 9.48 -10.07
C GLU A 40 18.82 9.30 -10.43
N ASN A 41 18.51 9.03 -11.70
CA ASN A 41 17.15 8.75 -12.14
C ASN A 41 16.64 7.42 -11.55
N THR A 42 17.46 6.38 -11.52
CA THR A 42 17.08 5.10 -10.91
C THR A 42 16.83 5.24 -9.40
N GLU A 43 17.66 6.02 -8.70
CA GLU A 43 17.48 6.30 -7.27
C GLU A 43 16.16 7.03 -7.00
N LYS A 44 15.81 8.03 -7.83
CA LYS A 44 14.51 8.71 -7.75
C LYS A 44 13.35 7.74 -7.97
N VAL A 45 13.44 6.85 -8.96
CA VAL A 45 12.40 5.84 -9.22
C VAL A 45 12.25 4.90 -8.02
N VAL A 46 13.35 4.43 -7.44
CA VAL A 46 13.34 3.57 -6.25
C VAL A 46 12.74 4.30 -5.05
N ALA A 47 13.06 5.58 -4.84
CA ALA A 47 12.48 6.38 -3.76
C ALA A 47 10.95 6.51 -3.91
N ILE A 48 10.47 6.81 -5.13
CA ILE A 48 9.04 6.89 -5.43
C ILE A 48 8.35 5.53 -5.18
N GLN A 49 8.96 4.44 -5.63
CA GLN A 49 8.41 3.09 -5.40
C GLN A 49 8.37 2.74 -3.92
N SER A 50 9.42 3.07 -3.15
CA SER A 50 9.46 2.85 -1.71
C SER A 50 8.34 3.62 -0.99
N GLU A 51 8.13 4.89 -1.34
CA GLU A 51 7.02 5.68 -0.77
C GLU A 51 5.66 5.06 -1.11
N GLN A 52 5.46 4.63 -2.35
CA GLN A 52 4.22 3.97 -2.76
C GLN A 52 3.96 2.66 -2.00
N ILE A 53 5.00 1.86 -1.75
CA ILE A 53 4.91 0.62 -0.96
C ILE A 53 4.48 0.96 0.47
N THR A 54 5.15 1.90 1.15
CA THR A 54 4.79 2.29 2.53
C THR A 54 3.36 2.81 2.64
N ARG A 55 2.88 3.57 1.64
CA ARG A 55 1.50 4.03 1.59
C ARG A 55 0.52 2.88 1.37
N LEU A 56 0.89 1.89 0.57
CA LEU A 56 0.07 0.71 0.32
C LEU A 56 -0.04 -0.13 1.60
N ASP A 57 1.06 -0.36 2.31
CA ASP A 57 1.10 -1.09 3.57
C ASP A 57 0.16 -0.45 4.61
N GLY A 58 0.23 0.87 4.78
CA GLY A 58 -0.68 1.58 5.69
C GLY A 58 -2.15 1.56 5.26
N ARG A 59 -2.46 1.32 3.97
CA ARG A 59 -3.83 1.09 3.50
C ARG A 59 -4.30 -0.33 3.76
N VAL A 60 -3.39 -1.31 3.68
CA VAL A 60 -3.66 -2.72 4.00
C VAL A 60 -3.93 -2.86 5.50
N GLU A 61 -3.11 -2.27 6.36
CA GLU A 61 -3.31 -2.29 7.82
C GLU A 61 -4.68 -1.72 8.22
N LYS A 62 -5.07 -0.57 7.64
CA LYS A 62 -6.41 0.02 7.86
C LYS A 62 -7.54 -0.84 7.31
N LEU A 63 -7.28 -1.66 6.31
CA LEU A 63 -8.27 -2.56 5.75
C LEU A 63 -8.44 -3.78 6.66
N GLU A 64 -7.34 -4.33 7.18
CA GLU A 64 -7.34 -5.41 8.18
C GLU A 64 -8.12 -5.01 9.43
N GLU A 65 -7.86 -3.83 10.01
CA GLU A 65 -8.62 -3.34 11.18
C GLU A 65 -10.14 -3.25 10.91
N LYS A 66 -10.52 -2.84 9.69
CA LYS A 66 -11.93 -2.78 9.28
C LYS A 66 -12.54 -4.17 9.12
N VAL A 67 -11.79 -5.14 8.62
CA VAL A 67 -12.24 -6.53 8.48
C VAL A 67 -12.45 -7.13 9.87
N ASP A 68 -11.49 -6.99 10.78
CA ASP A 68 -11.61 -7.47 12.16
C ASP A 68 -12.86 -6.90 12.86
N LYS A 69 -13.09 -5.59 12.69
CA LYS A 69 -14.30 -4.95 13.23
C LYS A 69 -15.58 -5.51 12.63
N LEU A 70 -15.59 -5.82 11.33
CA LEU A 70 -16.75 -6.42 10.67
C LEU A 70 -16.98 -7.86 11.15
N GLU A 71 -15.92 -8.65 11.37
CA GLU A 71 -16.02 -10.01 11.91
C GLU A 71 -16.71 -10.00 13.27
N ILE A 72 -16.27 -9.14 14.20
CA ILE A 72 -16.90 -8.99 15.52
C ILE A 72 -18.38 -8.60 15.41
N ILE A 73 -18.72 -7.70 14.48
CA ILE A 73 -20.11 -7.27 14.25
C ILE A 73 -20.95 -8.44 13.71
N ILE A 74 -20.42 -9.21 12.77
CA ILE A 74 -21.11 -10.36 12.17
C ILE A 74 -21.39 -11.42 13.24
N GLU A 75 -20.39 -11.79 14.04
CA GLU A 75 -20.57 -12.74 15.14
C GLU A 75 -21.65 -12.28 16.12
N HIS A 76 -21.62 -10.99 16.50
CA HIS A 76 -22.65 -10.42 17.36
C HIS A 76 -24.04 -10.51 16.73
N LYS A 77 -24.14 -10.19 15.44
CA LYS A 77 -25.41 -10.23 14.69
C LYS A 77 -25.94 -11.64 14.51
N ASP A 78 -25.08 -12.63 14.30
CA ASP A 78 -25.48 -14.03 14.22
C ASP A 78 -26.06 -14.52 15.55
N VAL A 79 -25.44 -14.15 16.68
CA VAL A 79 -25.98 -14.45 18.01
C VAL A 79 -27.33 -13.76 18.25
N GLU A 80 -27.49 -12.49 17.84
CA GLU A 80 -28.78 -11.78 17.92
C GLU A 80 -29.85 -12.47 17.06
N LEU A 81 -29.49 -12.91 15.87
CA LEU A 81 -30.38 -13.53 14.91
C LEU A 81 -30.86 -14.91 15.39
N GLU A 82 -29.97 -15.73 15.95
CA GLU A 82 -30.35 -17.01 16.57
C GLU A 82 -31.27 -16.82 17.78
N ARG A 83 -30.99 -15.83 18.63
CA ARG A 83 -31.89 -15.49 19.75
C ARG A 83 -33.27 -15.08 19.24
N ASN A 84 -33.36 -14.25 18.21
CA ASN A 84 -34.63 -13.84 17.62
C ASN A 84 -35.39 -15.03 17.01
N ARG A 85 -34.69 -15.94 16.30
CA ARG A 85 -35.28 -17.17 15.76
C ARG A 85 -35.89 -18.04 16.88
N LEU A 86 -35.18 -18.18 18.00
CA LEU A 86 -35.69 -18.91 19.16
C LEU A 86 -36.98 -18.27 19.71
N VAL A 87 -36.97 -16.95 19.92
CA VAL A 87 -38.14 -16.19 20.41
C VAL A 87 -39.34 -16.40 19.49
N ILE A 88 -39.15 -16.28 18.18
CA ILE A 88 -40.21 -16.50 17.18
C ILE A 88 -40.77 -17.92 17.29
N ARG A 89 -39.90 -18.94 17.29
CA ARG A 89 -40.33 -20.34 17.40
C ARG A 89 -41.13 -20.62 18.67
N GLN A 90 -40.77 -20.01 19.80
CA GLN A 90 -41.52 -20.19 21.04
C GLN A 90 -42.83 -19.38 21.04
N ALA A 91 -42.83 -18.18 20.45
CA ALA A 91 -44.03 -17.36 20.34
C ALA A 91 -45.11 -18.05 19.49
N TYR A 92 -44.74 -18.76 18.42
CA TYR A 92 -45.70 -19.57 17.64
C TYR A 92 -46.36 -20.71 18.41
N LYS A 93 -45.82 -21.11 19.57
CA LYS A 93 -46.43 -22.11 20.44
C LYS A 93 -47.42 -21.50 21.45
N CYS A 94 -47.48 -20.17 21.57
CA CYS A 94 -48.45 -19.50 22.43
C CYS A 94 -49.85 -19.71 21.87
N THR A 95 -50.77 -20.19 22.70
CA THR A 95 -52.21 -20.31 22.38
C THR A 95 -52.98 -19.03 22.71
N THR A 96 -52.36 -18.11 23.43
CA THR A 96 -52.90 -16.81 23.81
C THR A 96 -52.64 -15.75 22.73
N PRO A 97 -53.41 -14.66 22.70
CA PRO A 97 -53.10 -13.50 21.86
C PRO A 97 -51.67 -12.96 22.08
N PRO A 98 -51.07 -12.28 21.09
CA PRO A 98 -49.70 -11.76 21.16
C PRO A 98 -49.43 -10.88 22.39
N GLU A 99 -50.42 -10.09 22.81
CA GLU A 99 -50.34 -9.17 23.95
C GLU A 99 -50.16 -9.90 25.29
N GLN A 100 -50.57 -11.17 25.35
CA GLN A 100 -50.54 -12.00 26.54
C GLN A 100 -49.53 -13.15 26.45
N CYS A 101 -48.86 -13.32 25.30
CA CYS A 101 -47.86 -14.39 25.12
C CYS A 101 -46.66 -14.15 26.04
N PRO A 102 -46.37 -15.06 27.01
CA PRO A 102 -45.33 -14.85 28.00
C PRO A 102 -43.95 -14.60 27.39
N VAL A 103 -43.66 -15.24 26.26
CA VAL A 103 -42.39 -15.09 25.52
C VAL A 103 -42.23 -13.66 25.00
N LEU A 104 -43.28 -13.09 24.41
CA LEU A 104 -43.25 -11.74 23.82
C LEU A 104 -43.24 -10.66 24.90
N VAL A 105 -44.03 -10.85 25.96
CA VAL A 105 -44.01 -9.96 27.14
C VAL A 105 -42.60 -9.95 27.76
N LYS A 106 -42.00 -11.13 27.97
CA LYS A 106 -40.65 -11.22 28.54
C LYS A 106 -39.60 -10.61 27.62
N ARG A 107 -39.72 -10.81 26.30
CA ARG A 107 -38.83 -10.18 25.31
C ARG A 107 -38.89 -8.65 25.43
N ALA A 108 -40.08 -8.07 25.53
CA ALA A 108 -40.28 -6.63 25.68
C ALA A 108 -39.71 -6.07 27.00
N GLU A 109 -39.80 -6.82 28.10
CA GLU A 109 -39.13 -6.45 29.37
C GLU A 109 -37.61 -6.42 29.25
N LEU A 110 -37.02 -7.46 28.65
CA LEU A 110 -35.58 -7.55 28.46
C LEU A 110 -35.06 -6.46 27.53
N ASP A 111 -35.81 -6.12 26.47
CA ASP A 111 -35.44 -5.03 25.56
C ASP A 111 -35.52 -3.65 26.24
N ARG A 112 -36.51 -3.43 27.11
CA ARG A 112 -36.57 -2.22 27.94
C ARG A 112 -35.37 -2.12 28.88
N SER A 113 -35.04 -3.22 29.57
CA SER A 113 -33.89 -3.29 30.49
C SER A 113 -32.56 -3.06 29.76
N ARG A 114 -32.39 -3.63 28.57
CA ARG A 114 -31.19 -3.43 27.73
C ARG A 114 -31.04 -1.99 27.24
N LYS A 115 -32.14 -1.31 26.92
CA LYS A 115 -32.11 0.10 26.52
C LYS A 115 -31.70 1.00 27.69
N GLN A 116 -32.18 0.70 28.91
CA GLN A 116 -31.81 1.43 30.12
C GLN A 116 -30.33 1.26 30.49
N ASN A 117 -29.77 0.05 30.34
CA ASN A 117 -28.36 -0.22 30.65
C ASN A 117 -27.36 0.27 29.58
N LYS A 118 -27.84 0.77 28.43
CA LYS A 118 -27.00 1.31 27.35
C LYS A 118 -26.93 2.86 27.37
N GLN A 119 -27.69 3.51 28.26
CA GLN A 119 -27.57 4.93 28.59
C GLN A 119 -26.53 5.13 29.69
#